data_AF-X6LBZ3-F1
#
_entry.id   AF-X6LBZ3-F1
#
_cell.length_a   1.000
_cell.length_b   1.000
_cell.length_c   1.000
_cell.angle_alpha   90.00
_cell.angle_beta   90.00
_cell.angle_gamma   90.00
#
_symmetry.space_group_name_H-M   'P 1'
#
loop_
_entity.id
_entity.type
_entity.pdbx_description
1 polymer ?
#
loop_
_entity_poly.entity_id
_entity_poly.type
_entity_poly.pdbx_seq_one_letter_code
_entity_poly.pdbx_strand_id
1 'polypeptide(L)'
;ATSNLNGLSNEIYNMLKEENEFKILKEMCLHILCNILKYPKRIKYHQINKQALYNNLLSKCHTLGVNFKQMFEKMENQLQYYGFKKGNNDNWYYQYDNIQLLHLWNYYKYWINQQPIYKTRHWIIERVCMLWNGKWKDYEC
;
A
#
# COMPACT_ATOMS: atom_id res chain seq x y z
N ALA A 1 37.66 -20.29 -10.90
CA ALA A 1 37.41 -18.92 -10.40
C ALA A 1 36.05 -18.33 -10.82
N THR A 2 35.13 -19.09 -11.43
CA THR A 2 33.84 -18.62 -11.96
C THR A 2 32.65 -18.75 -11.00
N SER A 3 32.76 -19.54 -9.93
CA SER A 3 31.66 -19.79 -8.99
C SER A 3 31.28 -18.57 -8.13
N ASN A 4 32.24 -17.72 -7.74
CA ASN A 4 31.97 -16.56 -6.88
C ASN A 4 31.27 -15.39 -7.60
N LEU A 5 31.53 -15.20 -8.91
CA LEU A 5 30.90 -14.14 -9.70
C LEU A 5 29.41 -14.42 -9.95
N ASN A 6 29.05 -15.68 -10.18
CA ASN A 6 27.65 -16.09 -10.36
C ASN A 6 26.84 -15.96 -9.06
N GLY A 7 27.47 -16.20 -7.89
CA GLY A 7 26.85 -15.97 -6.59
C GLY A 7 26.51 -14.49 -6.35
N LEU A 8 27.50 -13.61 -6.51
CA LEU A 8 27.34 -12.15 -6.35
C LEU A 8 26.31 -11.56 -7.33
N SER A 9 26.29 -12.03 -8.59
CA SER A 9 25.31 -11.56 -9.57
C SER A 9 23.88 -11.94 -9.20
N ASN A 10 23.68 -13.12 -8.61
CA ASN A 10 22.36 -13.56 -8.15
C ASN A 10 21.89 -12.76 -6.92
N GLU A 11 22.79 -12.44 -6.00
CA GLU A 11 22.49 -11.61 -4.83
C GLU A 11 22.05 -10.20 -5.23
N ILE A 12 22.78 -9.56 -6.15
CA ILE A 12 22.43 -8.23 -6.67
C ILE A 12 21.07 -8.26 -7.37
N TYR A 13 20.82 -9.28 -8.19
CA TYR A 13 19.53 -9.45 -8.86
C TYR A 13 18.37 -9.58 -7.86
N ASN A 14 18.54 -10.39 -6.81
CA ASN A 14 17.53 -10.57 -5.77
C ASN A 14 17.28 -9.27 -4.98
N MET A 15 18.34 -8.54 -4.61
CA MET A 15 18.20 -7.24 -3.93
C MET A 15 17.43 -6.22 -4.78
N LEU A 16 17.75 -6.11 -6.08
CA LEU A 16 17.03 -5.21 -6.99
C LEU A 16 15.57 -5.61 -7.16
N LYS A 17 15.29 -6.91 -7.21
CA LYS A 17 13.92 -7.43 -7.28
C LYS A 17 13.14 -7.08 -6.01
N GLU A 18 13.71 -7.31 -4.84
CA GLU A 18 13.09 -6.97 -3.54
C GLU A 18 12.83 -5.46 -3.43
N GLU A 19 13.77 -4.61 -3.87
CA GLU A 19 13.60 -3.16 -3.90
C GLU A 19 12.42 -2.74 -4.81
N ASN A 20 12.32 -3.34 -5.99
CA ASN A 20 11.23 -3.06 -6.93
C ASN A 20 9.87 -3.55 -6.40
N GLU A 21 9.81 -4.73 -5.80
CA GLU A 21 8.61 -5.25 -5.14
C GLU A 21 8.14 -4.30 -4.02
N PHE A 22 9.09 -3.88 -3.17
CA PHE A 22 8.83 -2.95 -2.08
C PHE A 22 8.34 -1.59 -2.57
N LYS A 23 8.92 -1.08 -3.65
CA LYS A 23 8.52 0.18 -4.28
C LYS A 23 7.06 0.14 -4.75
N ILE A 24 6.66 -0.95 -5.42
CA ILE A 24 5.28 -1.14 -5.90
C ILE A 24 4.31 -1.23 -4.72
N LEU A 25 4.59 -2.09 -3.73
CA LEU A 25 3.73 -2.25 -2.56
C LEU A 25 3.54 -0.94 -1.82
N LYS A 26 4.64 -0.22 -1.56
CA LYS A 26 4.62 1.07 -0.87
C LYS A 26 3.75 2.08 -1.60
N GLU A 27 3.93 2.24 -2.91
CA GLU A 27 3.17 3.20 -3.70
C GLU A 27 1.66 2.89 -3.65
N MET A 28 1.28 1.63 -3.85
CA MET A 28 -0.12 1.22 -3.87
C MET A 28 -0.77 1.33 -2.48
N CYS A 29 -0.07 0.87 -1.43
CA CYS A 29 -0.57 0.95 -0.06
C CYS A 29 -0.75 2.41 0.37
N LEU A 30 0.23 3.28 0.11
CA LEU A 30 0.11 4.71 0.42
C LEU A 30 -1.08 5.33 -0.29
N HIS A 31 -1.32 5.03 -1.57
CA HIS A 31 -2.44 5.58 -2.32
C HIS A 31 -3.80 5.15 -1.74
N ILE A 32 -3.95 3.87 -1.39
CA ILE A 32 -5.18 3.33 -0.80
C ILE A 32 -5.43 3.93 0.59
N LEU A 33 -4.42 3.91 1.46
CA LEU A 33 -4.51 4.45 2.81
C LEU A 33 -4.83 5.95 2.78
N CYS A 34 -4.13 6.70 1.93
CA CYS A 34 -4.35 8.13 1.70
C CYS A 34 -5.79 8.44 1.30
N ASN A 35 -6.36 7.68 0.37
CA ASN A 35 -7.74 7.88 -0.09
C ASN A 35 -8.77 7.68 1.03
N ILE A 36 -8.60 6.64 1.85
CA ILE A 36 -9.52 6.38 2.99
C ILE A 36 -9.36 7.45 4.06
N LEU A 37 -8.12 7.73 4.46
CA LEU A 37 -7.81 8.69 5.52
C LEU A 37 -8.28 10.09 5.15
N LYS A 38 -8.07 10.52 3.90
CA LYS A 38 -8.51 11.85 3.43
C LYS A 38 -10.03 11.97 3.33
N TYR A 39 -10.73 10.87 3.07
CA TYR A 39 -12.17 10.88 2.79
C TYR A 39 -12.94 9.77 3.52
N PRO A 40 -12.89 9.73 4.87
CA PRO A 40 -13.39 8.59 5.65
C PRO A 40 -14.91 8.40 5.58
N LYS A 41 -15.67 9.38 5.09
CA LYS A 41 -17.14 9.26 4.90
C LYS A 41 -17.54 8.83 3.49
N ARG A 42 -16.60 8.83 2.53
CA ARG A 42 -16.92 8.60 1.12
C ARG A 42 -16.76 7.11 0.81
N ILE A 43 -17.90 6.40 0.82
CA ILE A 43 -17.99 4.95 0.60
C ILE A 43 -17.19 4.47 -0.61
N LYS A 44 -17.12 5.27 -1.69
CA LYS A 44 -16.33 4.92 -2.89
C LYS A 44 -14.84 4.63 -2.60
N TYR A 45 -14.23 5.25 -1.59
CA TYR A 45 -12.83 5.02 -1.23
C TYR A 45 -12.64 3.84 -0.27
N HIS A 46 -13.74 3.31 0.27
CA HIS A 46 -13.75 2.06 1.03
C HIS A 46 -13.90 0.84 0.12
N GLN A 47 -13.95 1.04 -1.20
CA GLN A 47 -14.12 -0.01 -2.18
C GLN A 47 -12.95 -0.01 -3.15
N ILE A 48 -12.39 -1.18 -3.43
CA ILE A 48 -11.35 -1.35 -4.44
C ILE A 48 -11.87 -2.38 -5.44
N ASN A 49 -12.03 -1.93 -6.68
CA ASN A 49 -12.41 -2.81 -7.77
C ASN A 49 -11.26 -3.78 -8.09
N LYS A 50 -11.54 -5.09 -8.11
CA LYS A 50 -10.53 -6.13 -8.35
C LYS A 50 -9.84 -5.96 -9.69
N GLN A 51 -10.58 -5.67 -10.77
CA GLN A 51 -10.00 -5.51 -12.09
C GLN A 51 -9.10 -4.29 -12.18
N ALA A 52 -9.51 -3.17 -11.57
CA ALA A 52 -8.69 -1.97 -11.51
C ALA A 52 -7.40 -2.20 -10.70
N LEU A 53 -7.49 -2.90 -9.56
CA LEU A 53 -6.33 -3.29 -8.76
C LEU A 53 -5.38 -4.20 -9.56
N TYR A 54 -5.94 -5.24 -10.20
CA TYR A 54 -5.21 -6.19 -11.02
C TYR A 54 -4.46 -5.49 -12.16
N ASN A 55 -5.15 -4.67 -12.95
CA ASN A 55 -4.56 -3.99 -14.10
C ASN A 55 -3.47 -3.00 -13.69
N ASN A 56 -3.69 -2.24 -12.61
CA ASN A 56 -2.71 -1.30 -12.10
C ASN A 56 -1.45 -2.03 -11.61
N LEU A 57 -1.62 -3.08 -10.81
CA LEU A 57 -0.50 -3.88 -10.31
C LEU A 57 0.26 -4.58 -11.45
N LEU A 58 -0.47 -5.15 -12.43
CA LEU A 58 0.12 -5.79 -13.60
C LEU A 58 1.00 -4.82 -14.38
N SER A 59 0.49 -3.62 -14.65
CA SER A 59 1.26 -2.58 -15.34
C SER A 59 2.55 -2.24 -14.58
N LYS A 60 2.48 -2.08 -13.26
CA LYS A 60 3.65 -1.75 -12.42
C LYS A 60 4.67 -2.89 -12.38
N CYS A 61 4.21 -4.13 -12.23
CA CYS A 61 5.06 -5.32 -12.25
C CYS A 61 5.77 -5.47 -13.60
N HIS A 62 5.06 -5.25 -14.71
CA HIS A 62 5.64 -5.27 -16.05
C HIS A 62 6.72 -4.21 -16.22
N THR A 63 6.46 -2.97 -15.78
CA THR A 63 7.45 -1.87 -15.86
C THR A 63 8.74 -2.15 -15.07
N LEU A 64 8.65 -2.85 -13.94
CA LEU A 64 9.78 -3.09 -13.04
C LEU A 64 10.34 -4.51 -13.09
N GLY A 65 9.88 -5.35 -14.02
CA GLY A 65 10.35 -6.73 -14.19
C GLY A 65 10.08 -7.64 -12.99
N VAL A 66 9.00 -7.36 -12.24
CA VAL A 66 8.65 -8.06 -11.00
C VAL A 66 7.64 -9.18 -11.27
N ASN A 67 7.71 -10.28 -10.51
CA ASN A 67 6.76 -11.38 -10.61
C ASN A 67 5.34 -10.92 -10.17
N PHE A 68 4.43 -10.82 -11.14
CA PHE A 68 3.07 -10.36 -10.90
C PHE A 68 2.29 -11.25 -9.92
N LYS A 69 2.39 -12.58 -10.03
CA LYS A 69 1.63 -13.51 -9.17
C LYS A 69 2.00 -13.33 -7.69
N GLN A 70 3.30 -13.31 -7.40
CA GLN A 70 3.82 -13.07 -6.04
C GLN A 70 3.39 -11.70 -5.52
N MET A 71 3.42 -10.68 -6.36
CA MET A 71 3.00 -9.33 -5.98
C MET A 71 1.50 -9.22 -5.74
N PHE A 72 0.68 -9.90 -6.54
CA PHE A 72 -0.75 -9.90 -6.36
C PHE A 72 -1.12 -10.56 -5.02
N GLU A 73 -0.53 -11.70 -4.69
CA GLU A 73 -0.68 -12.35 -3.38
C GLU A 73 -0.23 -11.43 -2.22
N LYS A 74 0.93 -10.77 -2.33
CA LYS A 74 1.39 -9.79 -1.34
C LYS A 74 0.39 -8.63 -1.17
N MET A 75 -0.16 -8.12 -2.26
CA MET A 75 -1.13 -7.03 -2.24
C MET A 75 -2.45 -7.46 -1.58
N GLU A 76 -2.96 -8.66 -1.90
CA GLU A 76 -4.16 -9.21 -1.24
C GLU A 76 -3.94 -9.38 0.26
N ASN A 77 -2.77 -9.89 0.68
CA ASN A 77 -2.40 -10.02 2.09
C ASN A 77 -2.35 -8.66 2.80
N GLN A 78 -1.80 -7.61 2.16
CA GLN A 78 -1.80 -6.26 2.73
C GLN A 78 -3.22 -5.71 2.90
N LEU A 79 -4.12 -5.91 1.92
CA LEU A 79 -5.51 -5.48 2.02
C LEU A 79 -6.24 -6.16 3.18
N GLN A 80 -6.08 -7.47 3.32
CA GLN A 80 -6.64 -8.21 4.45
C GLN A 80 -6.09 -7.72 5.79
N TYR A 81 -4.77 -7.48 5.85
CA TYR A 81 -4.11 -6.97 7.04
C TYR A 81 -4.63 -5.59 7.45
N TYR A 82 -5.01 -4.74 6.49
CA TYR A 82 -5.68 -3.47 6.77
C TYR A 82 -7.14 -3.60 7.17
N GLY A 83 -7.76 -4.77 7.01
CA GLY A 83 -9.17 -5.02 7.37
C GLY A 83 -10.13 -5.02 6.17
N PHE A 84 -9.63 -4.98 4.93
CA PHE A 84 -10.50 -5.18 3.77
C PHE A 84 -10.95 -6.64 3.67
N LYS A 85 -12.20 -6.82 3.25
CA LYS A 85 -12.82 -8.12 2.99
C LYS A 85 -13.25 -8.20 1.53
N LYS A 86 -13.13 -9.38 0.92
CA LYS A 86 -13.69 -9.63 -0.41
C LYS A 86 -15.22 -9.71 -0.31
N GLY A 87 -15.92 -9.02 -1.20
CA GLY A 87 -17.35 -9.18 -1.39
C GLY A 87 -17.67 -10.26 -2.43
N ASN A 88 -18.97 -10.51 -2.64
CA ASN A 88 -19.45 -11.55 -3.58
C ASN A 88 -19.06 -11.29 -5.05
N ASN A 89 -18.73 -10.05 -5.40
CA ASN A 89 -18.25 -9.64 -6.73
C ASN A 89 -16.71 -9.59 -6.82
N ASP A 90 -16.02 -10.22 -5.86
CA ASP A 90 -14.58 -10.21 -5.67
C ASP A 90 -13.92 -8.84 -5.44
N ASN A 91 -14.69 -7.75 -5.37
CA ASN A 91 -14.14 -6.45 -4.99
C ASN A 91 -13.78 -6.43 -3.51
N TRP A 92 -12.87 -5.55 -3.13
CA TRP A 92 -12.46 -5.38 -1.74
C TRP A 92 -13.26 -4.27 -1.09
N TYR A 93 -13.73 -4.53 0.12
CA TYR A 93 -14.56 -3.63 0.91
C TYR A 93 -13.95 -3.42 2.28
N TYR A 94 -13.79 -2.16 2.66
CA TYR A 94 -13.38 -1.75 3.99
C TYR A 94 -14.61 -1.42 4.84
N GLN A 95 -14.80 -2.14 5.95
CA GLN A 95 -15.96 -1.98 6.82
C GLN A 95 -15.71 -0.87 7.84
N TYR A 96 -16.24 0.33 7.56
CA TYR A 96 -16.03 1.51 8.40
C TYR A 96 -16.45 1.30 9.87
N ASP A 97 -15.47 1.34 10.78
CA ASP A 97 -15.67 1.67 12.19
C ASP A 97 -14.57 2.65 12.66
N ASN A 98 -14.82 3.36 13.76
CA ASN A 98 -13.91 4.39 14.26
C ASN A 98 -12.59 3.83 14.82
N ILE A 99 -12.56 2.57 15.27
CA ILE A 99 -11.36 1.91 15.81
C ILE A 99 -10.38 1.62 14.68
N GLN A 100 -10.90 1.29 13.49
CA GLN A 100 -10.07 0.93 12.36
C GLN A 100 -9.37 2.14 11.69
N LEU A 101 -9.85 3.39 11.84
CA LEU A 101 -9.17 4.57 11.27
C LEU A 101 -7.80 4.84 11.89
N LEU A 102 -7.67 4.72 13.21
CA LEU A 102 -6.39 4.87 13.91
C LEU A 102 -5.40 3.79 13.47
N HIS A 103 -5.90 2.59 13.21
CA HIS A 103 -5.11 1.47 12.72
C HIS A 103 -4.55 1.76 11.31
N LEU A 104 -5.39 2.23 10.38
CA LEU A 104 -4.95 2.67 9.05
C LEU A 104 -3.93 3.82 9.10
N TRP A 105 -4.10 4.77 10.03
CA TRP A 105 -3.16 5.86 10.23
C TRP A 105 -1.76 5.36 10.61
N ASN A 106 -1.69 4.36 11.50
CA ASN A 106 -0.41 3.76 11.88
C ASN A 106 0.29 3.07 10.71
N TYR A 107 -0.46 2.39 9.83
CA TYR A 107 0.12 1.83 8.60
C TYR A 107 0.57 2.88 7.62
N TYR A 108 -0.20 3.97 7.48
CA TYR A 108 0.18 5.08 6.64
C TYR A 108 1.51 5.70 7.09
N LYS A 109 1.67 5.95 8.40
CA LYS A 109 2.94 6.39 8.99
C LYS A 109 4.07 5.40 8.75
N TYR A 110 3.82 4.10 8.92
CA TYR A 110 4.81 3.06 8.63
C TYR A 110 5.35 3.22 7.21
N TRP A 111 4.49 3.27 6.20
CA TRP A 111 4.91 3.37 4.80
C TRP A 111 5.58 4.71 4.44
N ILE A 112 5.19 5.81 5.07
CA ILE A 112 5.89 7.09 4.92
C ILE A 112 7.31 7.00 5.45
N ASN A 113 7.50 6.39 6.63
CA ASN A 113 8.81 6.25 7.24
C ASN A 113 9.74 5.33 6.45
N GLN A 114 9.20 4.54 5.53
CA GLN A 114 9.95 3.76 4.54
C GLN A 114 10.34 4.57 3.28
N GLN A 115 10.05 5.87 3.20
CA GLN A 115 10.58 6.73 2.15
C GLN A 115 12.01 7.20 2.49
N PRO A 116 12.95 7.17 1.52
CA PRO A 116 14.25 7.81 1.72
C PRO A 116 14.06 9.30 2.03
N ILE A 117 14.68 9.79 3.10
CA ILE A 117 14.49 11.15 3.65
C ILE A 117 14.76 12.26 2.62
N TYR A 118 15.56 11.97 1.58
CA TYR A 118 16.11 12.95 0.63
C TYR A 118 15.36 13.07 -0.71
N LYS A 119 14.31 12.27 -0.96
CA LYS A 119 13.47 12.43 -2.16
C LYS A 119 12.18 13.16 -1.79
N THR A 120 11.88 14.20 -2.55
CA THR A 120 10.85 15.23 -2.32
C THR A 120 9.54 14.65 -1.76
N ARG A 121 9.20 15.04 -0.52
CA ARG A 121 8.01 14.64 0.25
C ARG A 121 6.68 15.23 -0.30
N HIS A 122 6.51 15.31 -1.62
CA HIS A 122 5.44 16.12 -2.24
C HIS A 122 3.99 15.59 -2.05
N TRP A 123 3.77 14.51 -1.31
CA TRP A 123 2.44 13.89 -1.17
C TRP A 123 2.13 13.34 0.22
N ILE A 124 2.87 13.77 1.26
CA ILE A 124 2.51 13.39 2.63
C ILE A 124 1.27 14.19 3.03
N ILE A 125 0.14 13.51 3.23
CA ILE A 125 -0.94 14.09 4.03
C ILE A 125 -0.38 14.40 5.42
N GLU A 126 -0.21 15.69 5.72
CA GLU A 126 0.24 16.17 7.02
C GLU A 126 -0.90 16.22 8.05
N ARG A 127 -2.15 16.30 7.58
CA ARG A 127 -3.35 16.40 8.41
C ARG A 127 -4.47 15.48 7.93
N VAL A 128 -4.94 14.59 8.80
CA VAL A 128 -6.12 13.76 8.56
C VAL A 128 -7.19 14.10 9.58
N CYS A 129 -8.42 14.31 9.11
CA CYS A 129 -9.57 14.50 10.00
C CYS A 129 -10.12 13.13 10.40
N MET A 130 -9.93 12.71 11.65
CA MET A 130 -10.44 11.44 12.17
C MET A 130 -11.60 11.68 13.14
N LEU A 131 -12.57 10.77 13.13
CA LEU A 131 -13.68 10.78 14.09
C LEU A 131 -13.24 10.04 15.35
N TRP A 132 -13.06 10.75 16.45
CA TRP A 132 -12.69 10.19 17.75
C TRP A 132 -13.72 10.60 18.81
N ASN A 133 -14.34 9.61 19.46
CA ASN A 133 -15.39 9.83 20.47
C ASN A 133 -16.54 10.72 19.97
N GLY A 134 -16.99 10.52 18.73
CA GLY A 134 -18.08 11.28 18.12
C GLY A 134 -17.73 12.72 17.72
N LYS A 135 -16.46 13.15 17.85
CA LYS A 135 -15.98 14.47 17.42
C LYS A 135 -14.91 14.33 16.33
N TRP A 136 -14.99 15.17 15.30
CA TRP A 136 -13.95 15.27 14.28
C TRP A 136 -12.76 16.02 14.88
N LYS A 137 -11.58 15.43 14.80
CA LYS A 137 -10.32 16.06 15.20
C LYS A 137 -9.34 15.95 14.05
N ASP A 138 -8.63 17.04 13.82
CA ASP A 138 -7.47 17.03 12.93
C ASP A 138 -6.32 16.36 13.68
N TYR A 139 -5.69 15.39 13.03
CA TYR A 139 -4.49 14.75 13.50
C TYR A 139 -3.36 15.18 12.59
N GLU A 140 -2.41 15.89 13.18
CA GLU A 140 -1.13 16.20 12.56
C GLU A 140 -0.17 15.01 12.67
N CYS A 141 0.74 14.93 11.70
CA CYS A 141 1.78 13.92 11.62
C CYS A 141 2.88 14.12 12.66
#